data_AF-A0A4Z1IQY5-F1
#
_entry.id   AF-A0A4Z1IQY5-F1
#
_cell.length_a   1.000
_cell.length_b   1.000
_cell.length_c   1.000
_cell.angle_alpha   90.00
_cell.angle_beta   90.00
_cell.angle_gamma   90.00
#
_symmetry.space_group_name_H-M   'P 1'
#
loop_
_entity.id
_entity.type
_entity.pdbx_description
1 polymer ?
#
loop_
_entity_poly.entity_id
_entity_poly.type
_entity_poly.pdbx_seq_one_letter_code
_entity_poly.pdbx_strand_id
1 'polypeptide(L)'
;MRAALETGADPHALDEAPRPERSTGRPLHYATDVTHFDLVPRYENLPVLEFLLEYGADPQMEGKGGASESPLEDVERIVKNNYPKLRERDMEFFKATLIVMNEKKRKLEVKEAKKA
;
A
#
# COMPACT_ATOMS: atom_id res chain seq x y z
N MET A 1 8.13 -12.71 3.63
CA MET A 1 6.76 -12.16 3.64
C MET A 1 5.70 -13.25 3.52
N ARG A 2 5.65 -14.03 2.43
CA ARG A 2 4.66 -15.12 2.21
C ARG A 2 4.49 -16.05 3.41
N ALA A 3 5.58 -16.70 3.85
CA ALA A 3 5.56 -17.58 5.02
C ALA A 3 5.02 -16.90 6.29
N ALA A 4 5.33 -15.63 6.51
CA ALA A 4 4.87 -14.91 7.70
C ALA A 4 3.34 -14.72 7.68
N LEU A 5 2.78 -14.29 6.55
CA LEU A 5 1.34 -14.12 6.39
C LEU A 5 0.59 -15.47 6.43
N GLU A 6 1.19 -16.53 5.87
CA GLU A 6 0.66 -17.90 5.99
C GLU A 6 0.65 -18.40 7.43
N THR A 7 1.59 -17.96 8.27
CA THR A 7 1.62 -18.26 9.71
C THR A 7 0.77 -17.32 10.57
N GLY A 8 -0.04 -16.43 9.95
CA GLY A 8 -0.96 -15.55 10.65
C GLY A 8 -0.36 -14.20 11.07
N ALA A 9 0.76 -13.77 10.49
CA ALA A 9 1.22 -12.39 10.66
C ALA A 9 0.13 -11.42 10.18
N ASP A 10 -0.08 -10.35 10.93
CA ASP A 10 -1.09 -9.34 10.63
C ASP A 10 -0.61 -8.43 9.47
N PRO A 11 -1.31 -8.40 8.31
CA PRO A 11 -0.96 -7.52 7.20
C PRO A 11 -1.21 -6.03 7.51
N HIS A 12 -1.90 -5.72 8.61
CA HIS A 12 -2.08 -4.36 9.12
C HIS A 12 -1.03 -3.98 10.16
N ALA A 13 -0.15 -4.88 10.60
CA ALA A 13 0.79 -4.60 11.69
C ALA A 13 1.60 -3.32 11.41
N LEU A 14 1.66 -2.42 12.40
CA LEU A 14 2.57 -1.28 12.34
C LEU A 14 3.99 -1.76 12.64
N ASP A 15 4.97 -1.10 12.04
CA ASP A 15 6.36 -1.22 12.49
C ASP A 15 6.47 -0.69 13.93
N GLU A 16 6.84 -1.55 14.88
CA GLU A 16 6.98 -1.22 16.31
C GLU A 16 8.18 -0.31 16.57
N ALA A 17 9.21 -0.39 15.72
CA ALA A 17 10.41 0.44 15.77
C ALA A 17 10.54 1.23 14.46
N PRO A 18 9.52 2.05 14.10
CA PRO A 18 9.52 2.73 12.83
C PRO A 18 10.71 3.68 12.84
N ARG A 19 11.50 3.62 11.77
CA ARG A 19 12.51 4.61 11.51
C ARG A 19 11.85 5.69 10.66
N PRO A 20 11.57 6.90 11.20
CA PRO A 20 10.87 7.95 10.46
C PRO A 20 11.55 8.29 9.13
N GLU A 21 12.86 8.10 9.06
CA GLU A 21 13.68 8.24 7.86
C GLU A 21 13.55 7.08 6.86
N ARG A 22 12.71 6.07 7.14
CA ARG A 22 12.53 4.86 6.32
C ARG A 22 11.09 4.55 5.98
N SER A 23 10.14 4.76 6.91
CA SER A 23 8.68 4.73 6.71
C SER A 23 7.98 4.62 8.08
N THR A 24 6.79 5.17 8.19
CA THR A 24 5.96 5.15 9.40
C THR A 24 4.67 4.33 9.22
N GLY A 25 4.58 3.55 8.15
CA GLY A 25 3.35 2.92 7.71
C GLY A 25 3.22 1.43 7.99
N ARG A 26 2.13 0.87 7.49
CA ARG A 26 1.81 -0.56 7.45
C ARG A 26 2.49 -1.21 6.25
N PRO A 27 2.52 -2.55 6.13
CA PRO A 27 3.10 -3.22 4.96
C PRO A 27 2.68 -2.65 3.60
N LEU A 28 1.43 -2.19 3.43
CA LEU A 28 0.99 -1.55 2.18
C LEU A 28 1.64 -0.18 1.93
N HIS A 29 1.90 0.63 2.95
CA HIS A 29 2.66 1.89 2.79
C HIS A 29 4.07 1.62 2.27
N TYR A 30 4.72 0.58 2.77
CA TYR A 30 6.04 0.17 2.31
C TYR A 30 6.05 -0.27 0.85
N ALA A 31 4.98 -0.92 0.38
CA ALA A 31 4.89 -1.39 -1.00
C ALA A 31 4.80 -0.23 -2.03
N THR A 32 4.33 0.94 -1.60
CA THR A 32 4.09 2.13 -2.45
C THR A 32 5.02 3.31 -2.15
N ASP A 33 5.98 3.17 -1.24
CA ASP A 33 6.82 4.27 -0.74
C ASP A 33 7.71 4.89 -1.85
N VAL A 34 7.53 6.19 -2.10
CA VAL A 34 8.30 6.98 -3.08
C VAL A 34 9.50 7.74 -2.49
N THR A 35 9.67 7.76 -1.17
CA THR A 35 10.63 8.62 -0.47
C THR A 35 11.82 7.88 0.11
N HIS A 36 11.70 6.60 0.46
CA HIS A 36 12.71 5.95 1.32
C HIS A 36 13.41 4.71 0.74
N PHE A 37 12.84 4.06 -0.28
CA PHE A 37 13.42 2.84 -0.85
C PHE A 37 13.72 2.98 -2.34
N ASP A 38 14.98 3.33 -2.66
CA ASP A 38 15.50 3.36 -4.04
C ASP A 38 16.37 2.12 -4.38
N LEU A 39 16.47 1.15 -3.47
CA LEU A 39 17.34 -0.02 -3.63
C LEU A 39 16.81 -1.05 -4.63
N VAL A 40 15.49 -1.10 -4.85
CA VAL A 40 14.81 -2.00 -5.78
C VAL A 40 13.83 -1.18 -6.61
N PRO A 41 13.70 -1.43 -7.92
CA PRO A 41 12.72 -0.70 -8.71
C PRO A 41 11.30 -0.95 -8.20
N ARG A 42 10.61 0.14 -7.83
CA ARG A 42 9.28 0.10 -7.19
C ARG A 42 8.25 -0.68 -7.99
N TYR A 43 8.34 -0.60 -9.31
CA TYR A 43 7.44 -1.33 -10.21
C TYR A 43 7.51 -2.85 -10.07
N GLU A 44 8.54 -3.40 -9.41
CA GLU A 44 8.63 -4.82 -9.07
C GLU A 44 7.78 -5.20 -7.83
N ASN A 45 7.24 -4.22 -7.10
CA ASN A 45 6.42 -4.47 -5.90
C ASN A 45 4.95 -4.82 -6.20
N LEU A 46 4.50 -4.78 -7.46
CA LEU A 46 3.08 -5.08 -7.76
C LEU A 46 2.62 -6.45 -7.21
N PRO A 47 3.39 -7.55 -7.38
CA PRO A 47 3.02 -8.84 -6.79
C PRO A 47 3.02 -8.84 -5.27
N VAL A 48 3.88 -8.05 -4.63
CA VAL A 48 3.92 -7.89 -3.16
C VAL A 48 2.64 -7.19 -2.69
N LEU A 49 2.24 -6.14 -3.40
CA LEU A 49 1.05 -5.35 -3.13
C LEU A 49 -0.23 -6.18 -3.29
N GLU A 50 -0.37 -6.88 -4.42
CA GLU A 50 -1.49 -7.79 -4.66
C GLU A 50 -1.59 -8.86 -3.56
N PHE A 51 -0.45 -9.43 -3.16
CA PHE A 51 -0.39 -10.44 -2.10
C PHE A 51 -0.82 -9.88 -0.74
N LEU A 52 -0.38 -8.67 -0.37
CA LEU A 52 -0.84 -8.01 0.86
C LEU A 52 -2.37 -7.81 0.86
N LEU A 53 -2.92 -7.33 -0.26
CA LEU A 53 -4.37 -7.13 -0.41
C LEU A 53 -5.14 -8.45 -0.37
N GLU A 54 -4.60 -9.53 -0.93
CA GLU A 54 -5.18 -10.87 -0.86
C GLU A 54 -5.31 -11.34 0.59
N TYR A 55 -4.26 -11.14 1.40
CA TYR A 55 -4.23 -11.51 2.82
C TYR A 55 -5.00 -10.57 3.75
N GLY A 56 -5.68 -9.56 3.19
CA GLY A 56 -6.61 -8.74 3.96
C GLY A 56 -6.09 -7.36 4.32
N ALA A 57 -4.91 -6.96 3.82
CA ALA A 57 -4.47 -5.58 3.96
C ALA A 57 -5.54 -4.62 3.42
N ASP A 58 -5.80 -3.56 4.19
CA ASP A 58 -6.81 -2.56 3.88
C ASP A 58 -6.10 -1.32 3.31
N PRO A 59 -6.33 -0.97 2.04
CA PRO A 59 -5.66 0.17 1.41
C PRO A 59 -6.18 1.53 1.91
N GLN A 60 -7.28 1.57 2.67
CA GLN A 60 -7.82 2.80 3.27
C GLN A 60 -7.29 3.03 4.69
N MET A 61 -6.54 2.07 5.24
CA MET A 61 -6.08 2.17 6.61
C MET A 61 -4.88 3.12 6.70
N GLU A 62 -5.03 4.18 7.48
CA GLU A 62 -3.97 5.15 7.76
C GLU A 62 -2.77 4.48 8.44
N GLY A 63 -1.59 5.07 8.21
CA GLY A 63 -0.35 4.67 8.88
C GLY A 63 -0.30 5.13 10.35
N LYS A 64 0.89 5.11 10.95
CA LYS A 64 1.05 5.43 12.37
C LYS A 64 0.66 6.87 12.68
N GLY A 65 -0.16 7.05 13.71
CA GLY A 65 -0.49 8.36 14.28
C GLY A 65 -1.64 9.12 13.60
N GLY A 66 -2.35 8.49 12.65
CA GLY A 66 -3.55 9.06 12.01
C GLY A 66 -3.32 10.33 11.19
N ALA A 67 -2.06 10.76 11.04
CA ALA A 67 -1.65 11.94 10.28
C ALA A 67 -0.96 11.57 8.96
N SER A 68 -0.71 10.28 8.74
CA SER A 68 -0.16 9.74 7.49
C SER A 68 -1.32 9.26 6.62
N GLU A 69 -1.38 9.79 5.39
CA GLU A 69 -2.30 9.33 4.32
C GLU A 69 -2.35 7.80 4.27
N SER A 70 -3.52 7.25 3.95
CA SER A 70 -3.64 5.83 3.61
C SER A 70 -2.85 5.50 2.33
N PRO A 71 -2.47 4.24 2.09
CA PRO A 71 -1.80 3.85 0.85
C PRO A 71 -2.61 4.23 -0.39
N LEU A 72 -3.94 4.13 -0.35
CA LEU A 72 -4.80 4.53 -1.46
C LEU A 72 -4.73 6.04 -1.73
N GLU A 73 -4.79 6.88 -0.69
CA GLU A 73 -4.74 8.34 -0.84
C GLU A 73 -3.38 8.81 -1.39
N ASP A 74 -2.28 8.23 -0.92
CA ASP A 74 -0.94 8.54 -1.43
C ASP A 74 -0.81 8.19 -2.92
N VAL A 75 -1.25 6.98 -3.31
CA VAL A 75 -1.26 6.53 -4.71
C VAL A 75 -2.16 7.42 -5.57
N GLU A 76 -3.35 7.78 -5.09
CA GLU A 76 -4.25 8.71 -5.78
C GLU A 76 -3.58 10.06 -6.02
N ARG A 77 -2.90 10.61 -5.00
CA ARG A 77 -2.15 11.87 -5.11
C ARG A 77 -1.00 11.77 -6.11
N ILE A 78 -0.25 10.67 -6.11
CA ILE A 78 0.86 10.42 -7.05
C ILE A 78 0.35 10.39 -8.48
N VAL A 79 -0.71 9.61 -8.74
CA VAL A 79 -1.29 9.46 -10.08
C VAL A 79 -1.91 10.78 -10.56
N LYS A 80 -2.70 11.45 -9.70
CA LYS A 80 -3.37 12.72 -10.02
C LYS A 80 -2.39 13.82 -10.38
N ASN A 81 -1.29 13.93 -9.63
CA ASN A 81 -0.31 14.99 -9.82
C ASN A 81 0.78 14.64 -10.83
N ASN A 82 0.74 13.45 -11.44
CA ASN A 82 1.79 12.93 -12.32
C ASN A 82 3.19 13.18 -11.75
N TYR A 83 3.46 12.57 -10.58
CA TYR A 83 4.56 12.99 -9.71
C TYR A 83 5.89 13.14 -10.48
N PRO A 84 6.46 14.35 -10.57
CA PRO A 84 7.45 14.71 -11.61
C PRO A 84 8.81 14.02 -11.46
N LYS A 85 9.06 13.37 -10.31
CA LYS A 85 10.29 12.61 -10.05
C LYS A 85 10.21 11.15 -10.51
N LEU A 86 9.04 10.67 -10.92
CA LEU A 86 8.82 9.28 -11.34
C LEU A 86 9.01 9.13 -12.84
N ARG A 87 9.60 8.00 -13.24
CA ARG A 87 9.70 7.63 -14.65
C ARG A 87 8.40 6.99 -15.10
N GLU A 88 8.26 6.82 -16.41
CA GLU A 88 7.06 6.23 -17.02
C GLU A 88 6.68 4.86 -16.40
N ARG A 89 7.64 3.94 -16.25
CA ARG A 89 7.39 2.63 -15.62
C ARG A 89 6.95 2.73 -14.15
N ASP A 90 7.48 3.70 -13.41
CA ASP A 90 7.06 3.93 -12.02
C ASP A 90 5.60 4.42 -12.02
N MET A 91 5.23 5.31 -12.95
CA MET A 91 3.86 5.77 -13.11
C MET A 91 2.90 4.68 -13.59
N GLU A 92 3.32 3.77 -14.47
CA GLU A 92 2.54 2.58 -14.85
C GLU A 92 2.23 1.70 -13.63
N PHE A 93 3.23 1.47 -12.77
CA PHE A 93 3.04 0.77 -11.51
C PHE A 93 2.01 1.46 -10.59
N PHE A 94 2.09 2.78 -10.42
CA PHE A 94 1.13 3.49 -9.56
C PHE A 94 -0.29 3.48 -10.14
N LYS A 95 -0.44 3.56 -11.47
CA LYS A 95 -1.75 3.40 -12.12
C LYS A 95 -2.32 2.00 -11.93
N ALA A 96 -1.50 0.95 -12.08
CA ALA A 96 -1.92 -0.43 -11.82
C ALA A 96 -2.31 -0.63 -10.35
N THR A 97 -1.47 -0.13 -9.44
CA THR A 97 -1.73 -0.15 -7.99
C THR A 97 -3.06 0.49 -7.62
N LEU A 98 -3.35 1.67 -8.20
CA LEU A 98 -4.60 2.39 -7.97
C LEU A 98 -5.82 1.55 -8.37
N ILE A 99 -5.74 0.82 -9.48
CA ILE A 99 -6.82 -0.06 -9.95
C ILE A 99 -7.06 -1.18 -8.93
N VAL A 100 -6.00 -1.90 -8.53
CA VAL A 100 -6.09 -3.04 -7.62
C VAL A 100 -6.57 -2.61 -6.23
N MET A 101 -6.08 -1.49 -5.70
CA MET A 101 -6.53 -0.98 -4.40
C MET A 101 -8.01 -0.56 -4.43
N ASN A 102 -8.47 0.08 -5.51
CA ASN A 102 -9.89 0.43 -5.66
C ASN A 102 -10.78 -0.82 -5.77
N GLU A 103 -10.32 -1.87 -6.43
CA GLU A 103 -11.02 -3.16 -6.43
C GLU A 103 -11.12 -3.75 -5.02
N LYS A 104 -10.03 -3.70 -4.24
CA LYS A 104 -10.04 -4.17 -2.86
C LYS A 104 -11.01 -3.36 -1.99
N LYS A 105 -10.96 -2.03 -2.07
CA LYS A 105 -11.89 -1.11 -1.38
C LYS A 105 -13.34 -1.49 -1.65
N ARG A 106 -13.75 -1.61 -2.92
CA ARG A 106 -15.12 -2.02 -3.29
C ARG A 106 -15.51 -3.37 -2.68
N LYS A 107 -14.59 -4.35 -2.66
CA LYS A 107 -14.84 -5.67 -2.04
C LYS A 107 -15.05 -5.55 -0.52
N LEU A 108 -14.32 -4.67 0.16
CA LEU A 108 -14.48 -4.42 1.60
C LEU A 108 -15.82 -3.75 1.89
N GLU A 109 -16.18 -2.69 1.16
CA GLU A 109 -17.46 -1.99 1.29
C GLU A 109 -18.67 -2.94 1.10
N VAL A 110 -18.62 -3.81 0.08
CA VAL A 110 -19.66 -4.84 -0.14
C VAL A 110 -19.72 -5.85 1.02
N LYS A 111 -18.58 -6.22 1.60
CA LYS A 111 -18.53 -7.15 2.73
C LYS A 111 -19.09 -6.53 4.01
N GLU A 112 -18.84 -5.24 4.25
CA GLU A 112 -19.39 -4.49 5.38
C GLU A 112 -20.89 -4.28 5.25
N ALA A 113 -21.37 -3.90 4.06
CA ALA A 113 -22.81 -3.74 3.79
C ALA A 113 -23.62 -5.04 4.00
N LYS A 114 -22.99 -6.22 3.81
CA LYS A 114 -23.61 -7.52 4.07
C LYS A 114 -23.63 -7.92 5.55
N LYS A 115 -22.88 -7.23 6.40
CA LYS A 115 -22.80 -7.48 7.85
C LYS A 115 -23.73 -6.57 8.66
N ALA A 116 -24.16 -5.46 8.08
CA ALA A 116 -25.15 -4.52 8.66
C ALA A 116 -26.58 -5.04 8.44
#